data_AF-Q03RD5-F1
#
_entry.id   AF-Q03RD5-F1
#
_cell.length_a   1.000
_cell.length_b   1.000
_cell.length_c   1.000
_cell.angle_alpha   90.00
_cell.angle_beta   90.00
_cell.angle_gamma   90.00
#
_symmetry.space_group_name_H-M   'P 1'
#
loop_
_entity.id
_entity.type
_entity.pdbx_description
1 polymer ?
#
loop_
_entity_poly.entity_id
_entity_poly.type
_entity_poly.pdbx_seq_one_letter_code
_entity_poly.pdbx_strand_id
1 'polypeptide(L)'
;MTDKEQAYQDYMSGMKYKDIASKLGISINTIKSWKKRHNWQRGAPPATKKEKHQKNAPQVAPPAIDQLDSNIQLTDKQKMFCVYYLTRFNATWAYMKAYDVTYNTAMVNGNRLLRNAYIKQQLAELKKAQETELYINATDILNEYVKQATSNLGDYLKYDVQEIVDKKHKDVHGNYERYYSVQIKPEDMDKVDMSLVKSFHRGKDGLVIELYDKQKAMQVLLDRLPEAKLTSEQKDSFLNAIIAAKKGKEKE
;
A
#
# COMPACT_ATOMS: atom_id res chain seq x y z
N MET A 1 30.92 49.29 -12.06
CA MET A 1 30.82 48.12 -12.94
C MET A 1 29.37 47.93 -13.28
N THR A 2 29.06 47.71 -14.56
CA THR A 2 27.68 47.47 -15.01
C THR A 2 27.25 46.07 -14.57
N ASP A 3 25.97 45.84 -14.26
CA ASP A 3 25.46 44.51 -13.84
C ASP A 3 25.86 43.39 -14.79
N LYS A 4 25.94 43.71 -16.10
CA LYS A 4 26.40 42.78 -17.13
C LYS A 4 27.89 42.42 -17.00
N GLU A 5 28.75 43.36 -16.65
CA GLU A 5 30.19 43.13 -16.46
C GLU A 5 30.42 42.27 -15.22
N GLN A 6 29.70 42.56 -14.14
CA GLN A 6 29.74 41.75 -12.92
C GLN A 6 29.23 40.33 -13.16
N ALA A 7 28.12 40.19 -13.90
CA ALA A 7 27.60 38.89 -14.31
C ALA A 7 28.58 38.11 -15.20
N TYR A 8 29.33 38.80 -16.05
CA TYR A 8 30.37 38.16 -16.87
C TYR A 8 31.54 37.68 -16.02
N GLN A 9 32.03 38.48 -15.06
CA GLN A 9 33.11 38.07 -14.16
C GLN A 9 32.69 36.89 -13.27
N ASP A 10 31.48 36.94 -12.71
CA ASP A 10 30.92 35.83 -11.93
C ASP A 10 30.70 34.59 -12.83
N TYR A 11 30.34 34.79 -14.10
CA TYR A 11 30.28 33.72 -15.09
C TYR A 11 31.68 33.24 -15.54
N MET A 12 32.74 34.02 -15.54
CA MET A 12 34.07 33.49 -15.85
C MET A 12 34.69 32.75 -14.66
N SER A 13 34.34 33.17 -13.43
CA SER A 13 34.85 32.57 -12.18
C SER A 13 34.24 31.22 -11.80
N GLY A 14 33.23 30.73 -12.53
CA GLY A 14 32.69 29.38 -12.28
C GLY A 14 31.23 29.34 -11.81
N MET A 15 30.65 30.47 -11.39
CA MET A 15 29.33 30.50 -10.76
C MET A 15 28.22 30.02 -11.71
N LYS A 16 27.16 29.42 -11.14
CA LYS A 16 25.96 29.01 -11.87
C LYS A 16 25.07 30.22 -12.12
N TYR A 17 24.32 30.20 -13.22
CA TYR A 17 23.43 31.33 -13.58
C TYR A 17 22.40 31.67 -12.50
N LYS A 18 21.95 30.69 -11.71
CA LYS A 18 21.00 30.91 -10.63
C LYS A 18 21.61 31.77 -9.51
N ASP A 19 22.86 31.50 -9.16
CA ASP A 19 23.54 32.20 -8.07
C ASP A 19 23.90 33.63 -8.48
N ILE A 20 24.31 33.82 -9.75
CA ILE A 20 24.56 35.14 -10.34
C ILE A 20 23.25 35.96 -10.39
N ALA A 21 22.14 35.32 -10.77
CA ALA A 21 20.81 35.94 -10.80
C ALA A 21 20.39 36.44 -9.41
N SER A 22 20.54 35.59 -8.38
CA SER A 22 20.24 35.96 -7.00
C SER A 22 21.15 37.06 -6.47
N LYS A 23 22.45 37.02 -6.77
CA LYS A 23 23.43 38.03 -6.33
C LYS A 23 23.18 39.41 -6.90
N LEU A 24 22.79 39.49 -8.17
CA LEU A 24 22.54 40.77 -8.86
C LEU A 24 21.08 41.21 -8.81
N GLY A 25 20.17 40.39 -8.28
CA GLY A 25 18.73 40.68 -8.26
C GLY A 25 18.07 40.69 -9.64
N ILE A 26 18.64 39.96 -10.61
CA ILE A 26 18.20 39.94 -12.01
C ILE A 26 17.67 38.56 -12.38
N SER A 27 16.71 38.50 -13.31
CA SER A 27 16.20 37.22 -13.79
C SER A 27 17.30 36.34 -14.42
N ILE A 28 17.24 35.04 -14.16
CA ILE A 28 18.14 34.05 -14.78
C ILE A 28 18.08 34.08 -16.32
N ASN A 29 16.93 34.47 -16.89
CA ASN A 29 16.73 34.57 -18.33
C ASN A 29 17.51 35.75 -18.92
N THR A 30 17.68 36.83 -18.18
CA THR A 30 18.50 37.98 -18.58
C THR A 30 19.97 37.56 -18.73
N ILE A 31 20.49 36.78 -17.78
CA ILE A 31 21.88 36.29 -17.82
C ILE A 31 22.08 35.32 -18.99
N LYS A 32 21.12 34.41 -19.23
CA LYS A 32 21.14 33.52 -20.41
C LYS A 32 21.12 34.31 -21.73
N SER A 33 20.32 35.37 -21.78
CA SER A 33 20.25 36.27 -22.94
C SER A 33 21.57 36.99 -23.19
N TRP A 34 22.23 37.51 -22.15
CA TRP A 34 23.56 38.13 -22.26
C TRP A 34 24.62 37.14 -22.73
N LYS A 35 24.64 35.93 -22.17
CA LYS A 35 25.55 34.87 -22.61
C LYS A 35 25.40 34.59 -24.11
N LYS A 36 24.16 34.53 -24.61
CA LYS A 36 23.86 34.30 -26.04
C LYS A 36 24.23 35.50 -26.91
N ARG A 37 23.82 36.72 -26.54
CA ARG A 37 24.04 37.95 -27.33
C ARG A 37 25.50 38.38 -27.39
N HIS A 38 26.25 38.13 -26.32
CA HIS A 38 27.65 38.54 -26.20
C HIS A 38 28.62 37.35 -26.28
N ASN A 39 28.12 36.20 -26.73
CA ASN A 39 28.88 34.97 -26.99
C ASN A 39 29.85 34.58 -25.85
N TRP A 40 29.37 34.61 -24.60
CA TRP A 40 30.21 34.28 -23.44
C TRP A 40 30.58 32.80 -23.45
N GLN A 41 31.87 32.52 -23.58
CA GLN A 41 32.44 31.18 -23.67
C GLN A 41 33.22 30.91 -22.39
N ARG A 42 32.92 29.80 -21.72
CA ARG A 42 33.75 29.27 -20.63
C ARG A 42 34.26 27.91 -21.11
N GLY A 43 35.56 27.65 -20.95
CA GLY A 43 36.09 26.30 -21.15
C GLY A 43 35.34 25.30 -20.26
N ALA A 44 35.18 24.06 -20.72
CA ALA A 44 34.54 23.03 -19.92
C ALA A 44 35.24 23.00 -18.54
N PRO A 45 34.48 23.11 -17.43
CA PRO A 45 35.10 23.01 -16.12
C PRO A 45 35.84 21.66 -16.05
N PRO A 46 37.02 21.59 -15.40
CA PRO A 46 37.67 20.31 -15.17
C PRO A 46 36.62 19.37 -14.58
N ALA A 47 36.50 18.17 -15.17
CA ALA A 47 35.48 17.21 -14.81
C ALA A 47 35.48 17.07 -13.28
N THR A 48 34.50 17.70 -12.64
CA THR A 48 34.28 17.53 -11.22
C THR A 48 33.97 16.06 -11.10
N LYS A 49 34.88 15.31 -10.45
CA LYS A 49 34.57 13.97 -9.96
C LYS A 49 33.20 14.10 -9.34
N LYS A 50 32.20 13.44 -9.92
CA LYS A 50 30.89 13.33 -9.30
C LYS A 50 31.14 12.54 -8.03
N GLU A 51 31.48 13.23 -6.95
CA GLU A 51 31.22 12.74 -5.62
C GLU A 51 29.73 12.47 -5.61
N LYS A 52 29.39 11.18 -5.67
CA LYS A 52 28.03 10.72 -5.44
C LYS A 52 27.69 11.31 -4.08
N HIS A 53 26.76 12.27 -4.05
CA HIS A 53 26.11 12.66 -2.81
C HIS A 53 25.56 11.38 -2.19
N GLN A 54 26.29 10.82 -1.22
CA GLN A 54 25.73 9.93 -0.24
C GLN A 54 24.70 10.81 0.48
N LYS A 55 23.44 10.65 0.08
CA LYS A 55 22.35 11.07 0.94
C LYS A 55 22.55 10.25 2.22
N ASN A 56 23.02 10.92 3.27
CA ASN A 56 22.84 10.43 4.63
C ASN A 56 21.34 10.50 4.93
N ALA A 57 20.61 9.54 4.36
CA ALA A 57 19.43 8.99 5.00
C ALA A 57 19.91 8.35 6.31
N PRO A 58 19.11 8.37 7.39
CA PRO A 58 19.46 7.67 8.60
C PRO A 58 19.84 6.23 8.25
N GLN A 59 21.10 5.91 8.55
CA GLN A 59 21.74 4.65 8.24
C GLN A 59 21.22 3.60 9.21
N VAL A 60 20.00 3.14 8.96
CA VAL A 60 19.62 1.77 9.25
C VAL A 60 19.22 1.22 7.89
N ALA A 61 20.24 0.86 7.11
CA ALA A 61 20.00 0.08 5.91
C ALA A 61 19.35 -1.24 6.36
N PRO A 62 18.25 -1.65 5.72
CA PRO A 62 17.76 -3.02 5.76
C PRO A 62 18.92 -4.04 5.74
N PRO A 63 19.14 -4.87 6.78
CA PRO A 63 20.16 -5.93 6.75
C PRO A 63 20.02 -6.90 5.55
N ALA A 64 18.90 -6.87 4.83
CA ALA A 64 18.69 -7.61 3.59
C ALA A 64 19.55 -7.14 2.39
N ILE A 65 20.04 -5.89 2.34
CA ILE A 65 20.83 -5.40 1.19
C ILE A 65 22.30 -5.86 1.27
N ASP A 66 22.90 -5.88 2.47
CA ASP A 66 24.30 -6.31 2.65
C ASP A 66 24.49 -7.82 2.37
N GLN A 67 23.44 -8.63 2.55
CA GLN A 67 23.46 -10.07 2.23
C GLN A 67 23.49 -10.35 0.72
N LEU A 68 22.92 -9.48 -0.12
CA LEU A 68 22.88 -9.64 -1.58
C LEU A 68 24.26 -9.53 -2.24
N ASP A 69 25.14 -8.66 -1.72
CA ASP A 69 26.48 -8.46 -2.29
C ASP A 69 27.43 -9.61 -1.96
N SER A 70 27.20 -10.33 -0.86
CA SER A 70 28.07 -11.43 -0.39
C SER A 70 27.97 -12.73 -1.21
N ASN A 71 26.90 -12.93 -2.00
CA ASN A 71 26.73 -14.18 -2.75
C ASN A 71 27.42 -14.12 -4.13
N ILE A 72 28.65 -14.65 -4.20
CA ILE A 72 29.49 -14.72 -5.41
C ILE A 72 28.89 -15.67 -6.48
N GLN A 73 27.97 -16.57 -6.10
CA GLN A 73 27.44 -17.59 -6.99
C GLN A 73 26.28 -17.10 -7.88
N LEU A 74 25.74 -15.90 -7.62
CA LEU A 74 24.68 -15.29 -8.43
C LEU A 74 25.20 -14.12 -9.26
N THR A 75 24.77 -14.07 -10.52
CA THR A 75 24.99 -12.90 -11.40
C THR A 75 24.18 -11.70 -10.92
N ASP A 76 24.60 -10.49 -11.28
CA ASP A 76 23.87 -9.26 -10.92
C ASP A 76 22.40 -9.29 -11.36
N LYS A 77 22.12 -9.83 -12.55
CA LYS A 77 20.73 -10.00 -13.02
C LYS A 77 19.93 -10.98 -12.17
N GLN A 78 20.56 -12.06 -11.69
CA GLN A 78 19.92 -13.01 -10.78
C GLN A 78 19.64 -12.40 -9.40
N LYS A 79 20.57 -11.59 -8.88
CA LYS A 79 20.37 -10.83 -7.64
C LYS A 79 19.20 -9.85 -7.79
N MET A 80 19.18 -9.08 -8.88
CA MET A 80 18.07 -8.18 -9.22
C MET A 80 16.73 -8.92 -9.36
N PHE A 81 16.75 -10.11 -9.97
CA PHE A 81 15.57 -10.96 -10.06
C PHE A 81 15.04 -11.33 -8.67
N CYS A 82 15.90 -11.72 -7.74
CA CYS A 82 15.50 -12.06 -6.36
C CYS A 82 14.84 -10.86 -5.66
N VAL A 83 15.44 -9.67 -5.77
CA VAL A 83 14.89 -8.43 -5.22
C VAL A 83 13.51 -8.13 -5.81
N TYR A 84 13.39 -8.11 -7.15
CA TYR A 84 12.11 -7.83 -7.81
C TYR A 84 11.06 -8.88 -7.47
N TYR A 85 11.44 -10.16 -7.37
CA TYR A 85 10.50 -11.21 -7.01
C TYR A 85 9.92 -11.00 -5.60
N LEU A 86 10.73 -10.63 -4.62
CA LEU A 86 10.25 -10.40 -3.25
C LEU A 86 9.33 -9.18 -3.10
N THR A 87 9.41 -8.21 -4.02
CA THR A 87 8.50 -7.05 -3.99
C THR A 87 7.06 -7.39 -4.38
N ARG A 88 6.84 -8.37 -5.28
CA ARG A 88 5.51 -8.62 -5.90
C ARG A 88 5.11 -10.09 -5.97
N PHE A 89 5.98 -11.01 -5.55
CA PHE A 89 5.84 -12.46 -5.67
C PHE A 89 5.45 -12.93 -7.08
N ASN A 90 5.90 -12.21 -8.11
CA ASN A 90 5.58 -12.47 -9.51
C ASN A 90 6.87 -12.74 -10.31
N ALA A 91 7.07 -13.99 -10.71
CA ALA A 91 8.28 -14.45 -11.40
C ALA A 91 8.43 -13.85 -12.80
N THR A 92 7.34 -13.77 -13.57
CA THR A 92 7.36 -13.19 -14.92
C THR A 92 7.75 -11.73 -14.87
N TRP A 93 7.11 -10.95 -13.98
CA TRP A 93 7.41 -9.53 -13.80
C TRP A 93 8.86 -9.30 -13.34
N ALA A 94 9.32 -10.09 -12.35
CA ALA A 94 10.68 -9.98 -11.85
C ALA A 94 11.72 -10.29 -12.93
N TYR A 95 11.48 -11.30 -13.76
CA TYR A 95 12.37 -11.66 -14.86
C TYR A 95 12.42 -10.57 -15.94
N MET A 96 11.26 -10.01 -16.31
CA MET A 96 11.20 -8.89 -17.26
C MET A 96 12.05 -7.71 -16.77
N LYS A 97 11.96 -7.36 -15.48
CA LYS A 97 12.70 -6.23 -14.91
C LYS A 97 14.18 -6.49 -14.72
N ALA A 98 14.57 -7.71 -14.36
CA ALA A 98 15.97 -8.06 -14.15
C ALA A 98 16.75 -8.25 -15.47
N TYR A 99 16.09 -8.74 -16.52
CA TYR A 99 16.75 -9.13 -17.77
C TYR A 99 16.42 -8.21 -18.96
N ASP A 100 15.44 -7.32 -18.81
CA ASP A 100 14.95 -6.41 -19.86
C ASP A 100 14.48 -7.17 -21.11
N VAL A 101 13.56 -8.11 -20.91
CA VAL A 101 13.04 -9.00 -21.96
C VAL A 101 11.53 -8.90 -22.12
N THR A 102 11.04 -9.41 -23.25
CA THR A 102 9.61 -9.50 -23.55
C THR A 102 8.87 -10.46 -22.62
N TYR A 103 7.57 -10.26 -22.49
CA TYR A 103 6.69 -11.07 -21.62
C TYR A 103 6.78 -12.57 -21.91
N ASN A 104 6.70 -12.98 -23.18
CA ASN A 104 6.74 -14.41 -23.57
C ASN A 104 8.04 -15.08 -23.11
N THR A 105 9.17 -14.38 -23.28
CA THR A 105 10.47 -14.85 -22.81
C THR A 105 10.52 -14.97 -21.29
N ALA A 106 10.01 -13.96 -20.58
CA ALA A 106 10.00 -13.93 -19.13
C ALA A 106 9.07 -14.96 -18.49
N MET A 107 7.93 -15.27 -19.12
CA MET A 107 6.96 -16.23 -18.60
C MET A 107 7.56 -17.63 -18.47
N VAL A 108 8.30 -18.06 -19.48
CA VAL A 108 8.98 -19.36 -19.51
C VAL A 108 10.20 -19.35 -18.59
N ASN A 109 11.03 -18.32 -18.69
CA ASN A 109 12.32 -18.29 -17.98
C ASN A 109 12.19 -17.93 -16.50
N GLY A 110 11.23 -17.08 -16.11
CA GLY A 110 11.03 -16.65 -14.73
C GLY A 110 10.67 -17.81 -13.82
N ASN A 111 9.71 -18.65 -14.21
CA ASN A 111 9.35 -19.86 -13.46
C ASN A 111 10.50 -20.88 -13.43
N ARG A 112 11.24 -21.02 -14.53
CA ARG A 112 12.43 -21.88 -14.59
C ARG A 112 13.52 -21.39 -13.62
N LEU A 113 13.73 -20.08 -13.53
CA LEU A 113 14.77 -19.48 -12.68
C LEU A 113 14.50 -19.71 -11.18
N LEU A 114 13.23 -19.73 -10.76
CA LEU A 114 12.86 -20.08 -9.38
C LEU A 114 13.23 -21.51 -8.96
N ARG A 115 13.45 -22.43 -9.92
CA ARG A 115 13.89 -23.80 -9.64
C ARG A 115 15.40 -23.92 -9.47
N ASN A 116 16.16 -22.88 -9.80
CA ASN A 116 17.60 -22.88 -9.60
C ASN A 116 17.92 -22.91 -8.09
N ALA A 117 18.81 -23.83 -7.68
CA ALA A 117 19.11 -24.07 -6.27
C ALA A 117 19.63 -22.80 -5.56
N TYR A 118 20.52 -22.04 -6.20
CA TYR A 118 21.11 -20.83 -5.64
C TYR A 118 20.08 -19.69 -5.51
N ILE A 119 19.19 -19.53 -6.50
CA ILE A 119 18.08 -18.58 -6.43
C ILE A 119 17.14 -18.92 -5.28
N LYS A 120 16.79 -20.21 -5.15
CA LYS A 120 15.91 -20.68 -4.08
C LYS A 120 16.52 -20.42 -2.70
N GLN A 121 17.81 -20.68 -2.55
CA GLN A 121 18.56 -20.39 -1.32
C GLN A 121 18.57 -18.89 -1.01
N GLN A 122 18.95 -18.04 -1.97
CA GLN A 122 18.99 -16.59 -1.79
C GLN A 122 17.62 -16.01 -1.43
N LEU A 123 16.55 -16.48 -2.07
CA LEU A 123 15.19 -16.08 -1.75
C LEU A 123 14.77 -16.50 -0.34
N ALA A 124 15.21 -17.66 0.14
CA ALA A 124 14.94 -18.10 1.51
C ALA A 124 15.69 -17.25 2.54
N GLU A 125 16.96 -16.95 2.29
CA GLU A 125 17.78 -16.06 3.14
C GLU A 125 17.19 -14.66 3.20
N LEU A 126 16.86 -14.06 2.04
CA LEU A 126 16.26 -12.73 1.98
C LEU A 126 14.89 -12.67 2.61
N LYS A 127 14.05 -13.70 2.46
CA LYS A 127 12.77 -13.77 3.17
C LYS A 127 12.97 -13.80 4.67
N LYS A 128 13.90 -14.63 5.17
CA LYS A 128 14.22 -14.70 6.59
C LYS A 128 14.76 -13.38 7.12
N ALA A 129 15.62 -12.70 6.35
CA ALA A 129 16.11 -11.37 6.69
C ALA A 129 14.96 -10.34 6.70
N GLN A 130 14.09 -10.37 5.70
CA GLN A 130 12.92 -9.50 5.60
C GLN A 130 11.89 -9.76 6.71
N GLU A 131 11.69 -11.01 7.14
CA GLU A 131 10.87 -11.36 8.31
C GLU A 131 11.46 -10.78 9.61
N THR A 132 12.79 -10.85 9.74
CA THR A 132 13.52 -10.29 10.88
C THR A 132 13.46 -8.76 10.89
N GLU A 133 13.37 -8.13 9.71
CA GLU A 133 13.41 -6.68 9.54
C GLU A 133 12.03 -6.01 9.49
N LEU A 134 11.03 -6.64 8.87
CA LEU A 134 9.66 -6.13 8.81
C LEU A 134 8.98 -6.19 10.19
N TYR A 135 9.53 -6.93 11.16
CA TYR A 135 8.88 -7.26 12.43
C TYR A 135 7.48 -7.90 12.27
N ILE A 136 7.14 -8.37 11.06
CA ILE A 136 5.86 -9.01 10.73
C ILE A 136 6.12 -10.52 10.66
N ASN A 137 5.49 -11.25 11.57
CA ASN A 137 5.52 -12.71 11.63
C ASN A 137 4.12 -13.30 11.38
N ALA A 138 4.00 -14.63 11.36
CA ALA A 138 2.73 -15.31 11.12
C ALA A 138 1.62 -14.87 12.09
N THR A 139 1.96 -14.50 13.32
CA THR A 139 1.04 -13.97 14.34
C THR A 139 0.46 -12.63 13.91
N ASP A 140 1.23 -11.76 13.26
CA ASP A 140 0.75 -10.45 12.81
C ASP A 140 -0.27 -10.60 11.67
N ILE A 141 -0.04 -11.57 10.77
CA ILE A 141 -1.03 -11.93 9.74
C ILE A 141 -2.29 -12.53 10.38
N LEU A 142 -2.14 -13.40 11.38
CA LEU A 142 -3.27 -13.96 12.12
C LEU A 142 -4.07 -12.87 12.84
N ASN A 143 -3.39 -11.90 13.47
CA ASN A 143 -4.03 -10.76 14.12
C ASN A 143 -4.84 -9.92 13.13
N GLU A 144 -4.36 -9.76 11.90
CA GLU A 144 -5.11 -9.08 10.85
C GLU A 144 -6.39 -9.84 10.46
N TYR A 145 -6.30 -11.17 10.33
CA TYR A 145 -7.49 -12.01 10.15
C TYR A 145 -8.43 -11.96 11.36
N VAL A 146 -7.92 -11.87 12.59
CA VAL A 146 -8.74 -11.68 13.79
C VAL A 146 -9.52 -10.38 13.69
N LYS A 147 -8.88 -9.26 13.34
CA LYS A 147 -9.57 -7.97 13.17
C LYS A 147 -10.69 -8.05 12.12
N GLN A 148 -10.40 -8.66 10.97
CA GLN A 148 -11.41 -8.85 9.92
C GLN A 148 -12.55 -9.76 10.39
N ALA A 149 -12.24 -10.85 11.09
CA ALA A 149 -13.23 -11.76 11.65
C ALA A 149 -14.09 -11.11 12.74
N THR A 150 -13.55 -10.18 13.53
CA THR A 150 -14.31 -9.49 14.59
C THR A 150 -14.99 -8.21 14.12
N SER A 151 -14.70 -7.76 12.90
CA SER A 151 -15.24 -6.51 12.35
C SER A 151 -16.77 -6.47 12.33
N ASN A 152 -17.31 -5.25 12.43
CA ASN A 152 -18.74 -4.97 12.36
C ASN A 152 -19.00 -3.76 11.44
N LEU A 153 -19.91 -3.94 10.47
CA LEU A 153 -20.31 -2.87 9.55
C LEU A 153 -20.98 -1.70 10.29
N GLY A 154 -21.66 -1.98 11.40
CA GLY A 154 -22.32 -0.94 12.22
C GLY A 154 -21.37 0.13 12.74
N ASP A 155 -20.10 -0.20 12.96
CA ASP A 155 -19.10 0.75 13.44
C ASP A 155 -18.83 1.86 12.42
N TYR A 156 -19.14 1.63 11.14
CA TYR A 156 -18.89 2.56 10.03
C TYR A 156 -20.13 3.39 9.66
N LEU A 157 -21.25 3.23 10.37
CA LEU A 157 -22.55 3.81 10.00
C LEU A 157 -23.14 4.67 11.13
N LYS A 158 -23.64 5.84 10.75
CA LYS A 158 -24.54 6.68 11.56
C LYS A 158 -25.96 6.58 11.04
N TYR A 159 -26.89 6.45 11.96
CA TYR A 159 -28.32 6.45 11.68
C TYR A 159 -28.95 7.72 12.24
N ASP A 160 -29.70 8.41 11.40
CA ASP A 160 -30.54 9.54 11.78
C ASP A 160 -31.99 9.13 11.52
N VAL A 161 -32.72 8.87 12.60
CA VAL A 161 -34.10 8.37 12.57
C VAL A 161 -35.05 9.50 12.89
N GLN A 162 -35.94 9.80 11.96
CA GLN A 162 -36.95 10.84 12.11
C GLN A 162 -38.34 10.22 12.05
N GLU A 163 -39.15 10.46 13.07
CA GLU A 163 -40.57 10.13 13.06
C GLU A 163 -41.30 11.17 12.21
N ILE A 164 -41.92 10.72 11.13
CA ILE A 164 -42.70 11.57 10.23
C ILE A 164 -44.17 11.22 10.43
N VAL A 165 -44.95 12.26 10.73
CA VAL A 165 -46.41 12.16 10.79
C VAL A 165 -46.96 12.51 9.41
N ASP A 166 -47.60 11.55 8.76
CA ASP A 166 -48.32 11.79 7.52
C ASP A 166 -49.62 12.53 7.83
N LYS A 167 -49.60 13.85 7.65
CA LYS A 167 -50.79 14.69 7.85
C LYS A 167 -51.86 14.50 6.76
N LYS A 168 -51.60 13.71 5.71
CA LYS A 168 -52.50 13.51 4.58
C LYS A 168 -53.31 12.22 4.70
N HIS A 169 -52.78 11.20 5.38
CA HIS A 169 -53.44 9.90 5.53
C HIS A 169 -53.78 9.66 7.00
N LYS A 170 -55.01 9.20 7.24
CA LYS A 170 -55.52 8.82 8.56
C LYS A 170 -55.77 7.34 8.59
N ASP A 171 -55.44 6.72 9.72
CA ASP A 171 -55.74 5.32 9.98
C ASP A 171 -57.24 5.07 10.20
N VAL A 172 -57.60 3.80 10.38
CA VAL A 172 -58.98 3.34 10.61
C VAL A 172 -59.60 3.94 11.89
N HIS A 173 -58.77 4.46 12.80
CA HIS A 173 -59.18 5.09 14.06
C HIS A 173 -59.19 6.63 13.98
N GLY A 174 -58.90 7.21 12.80
CA GLY A 174 -58.91 8.65 12.55
C GLY A 174 -57.64 9.38 13.00
N ASN A 175 -56.59 8.67 13.41
CA ASN A 175 -55.28 9.24 13.76
C ASN A 175 -54.41 9.40 12.52
N TYR A 176 -53.51 10.38 12.52
CA TYR A 176 -52.52 10.49 11.45
C TYR A 176 -51.52 9.34 11.47
N GLU A 177 -51.25 8.76 10.29
CA GLU A 177 -50.26 7.70 10.16
C GLU A 177 -48.86 8.22 10.50
N ARG A 178 -48.02 7.36 11.07
CA ARG A 178 -46.65 7.69 11.44
C ARG A 178 -45.70 6.66 10.83
N TYR A 179 -44.63 7.14 10.19
CA TYR A 179 -43.57 6.29 9.67
C TYR A 179 -42.20 6.84 10.05
N TYR A 180 -41.22 5.95 10.13
CA TYR A 180 -39.83 6.32 10.41
C TYR A 180 -39.07 6.48 9.10
N SER A 181 -38.45 7.65 8.93
CA SER A 181 -37.44 7.86 7.90
C SER A 181 -36.07 7.64 8.52
N VAL A 182 -35.28 6.74 7.93
CA VAL A 182 -33.92 6.44 8.39
C VAL A 182 -32.93 6.93 7.34
N GLN A 183 -32.12 7.93 7.69
CA GLN A 183 -30.97 8.32 6.90
C GLN A 183 -29.72 7.62 7.41
N ILE A 184 -29.02 6.94 6.51
CA ILE A 184 -27.75 6.28 6.80
C ILE A 184 -26.61 7.16 6.27
N LYS A 185 -25.66 7.50 7.14
CA LYS A 185 -24.48 8.30 6.83
C LYS A 185 -23.23 7.53 7.25
N PRO A 186 -22.06 7.77 6.64
CA PRO A 186 -20.83 7.15 7.13
C PRO A 186 -20.45 7.76 8.49
N GLU A 187 -19.86 6.96 9.35
CA GLU A 187 -19.17 7.45 10.55
C GLU A 187 -17.95 8.30 10.15
N ASP A 188 -17.44 9.06 11.09
CA ASP A 188 -16.21 9.83 10.95
C ASP A 188 -15.02 8.88 10.71
N MET A 189 -14.29 9.09 9.60
CA MET A 189 -13.17 8.23 9.18
C MET A 189 -12.05 8.19 10.22
N ASP A 190 -11.89 9.25 11.01
CA ASP A 190 -10.87 9.31 12.06
C ASP A 190 -11.27 8.52 13.32
N LYS A 191 -12.51 8.02 13.41
CA LYS A 191 -13.04 7.28 14.55
C LYS A 191 -13.17 5.77 14.30
N VAL A 192 -12.89 5.32 13.08
CA VAL A 192 -13.11 3.94 12.66
C VAL A 192 -11.86 3.35 12.01
N ASP A 193 -11.68 2.04 12.11
CA ASP A 193 -10.53 1.37 11.50
C ASP A 193 -10.76 1.19 10.00
N MET A 194 -10.25 2.12 9.19
CA MET A 194 -10.39 2.06 7.75
C MET A 194 -9.62 0.91 7.09
N SER A 195 -8.71 0.21 7.81
CA SER A 195 -7.98 -0.93 7.24
C SER A 195 -8.87 -2.14 6.94
N LEU A 196 -10.04 -2.22 7.57
CA LEU A 196 -11.01 -3.30 7.40
C LEU A 196 -11.98 -3.06 6.23
N VAL A 197 -11.93 -1.86 5.62
CA VAL A 197 -12.81 -1.47 4.52
C VAL A 197 -12.25 -1.96 3.19
N LYS A 198 -13.00 -2.83 2.52
CA LYS A 198 -12.70 -3.34 1.18
C LYS A 198 -13.05 -2.33 0.10
N SER A 199 -14.16 -1.60 0.25
CA SER A 199 -14.63 -0.62 -0.72
C SER A 199 -15.37 0.52 -0.05
N PHE A 200 -15.07 1.75 -0.47
CA PHE A 200 -15.74 2.97 -0.03
C PHE A 200 -15.89 3.92 -1.22
N HIS A 201 -17.11 4.08 -1.73
CA HIS A 201 -17.38 4.95 -2.89
C HIS A 201 -18.87 5.30 -3.00
N ARG A 202 -19.21 6.15 -4.00
CA ARG A 202 -20.60 6.45 -4.36
C ARG A 202 -20.98 5.68 -5.63
N GLY A 203 -21.88 4.72 -5.50
CA GLY A 203 -22.48 3.98 -6.60
C GLY A 203 -23.69 4.71 -7.20
N LYS A 204 -24.38 4.04 -8.12
CA LYS A 204 -25.60 4.56 -8.76
C LYS A 204 -26.73 4.81 -7.75
N ASP A 205 -26.85 3.92 -6.76
CA ASP A 205 -27.92 3.92 -5.77
C ASP A 205 -27.54 4.62 -4.45
N GLY A 206 -26.34 5.20 -4.36
CA GLY A 206 -25.90 5.95 -3.19
C GLY A 206 -24.54 5.52 -2.65
N LEU A 207 -24.35 5.69 -1.33
CA LEU A 207 -23.10 5.36 -0.64
C LEU A 207 -22.92 3.85 -0.54
N VAL A 208 -21.73 3.37 -0.87
CA VAL A 208 -21.33 1.97 -0.76
C VAL A 208 -20.16 1.86 0.22
N ILE A 209 -20.36 1.09 1.28
CA ILE A 209 -19.33 0.69 2.23
C ILE A 209 -19.33 -0.83 2.30
N GLU A 210 -18.20 -1.46 1.98
CA GLU A 210 -18.02 -2.90 2.01
C GLU A 210 -16.81 -3.23 2.88
N LEU A 211 -16.97 -4.15 3.83
CA LEU A 211 -15.86 -4.69 4.62
C LEU A 211 -15.28 -5.95 3.97
N TYR A 212 -14.08 -6.35 4.39
CA TYR A 212 -13.54 -7.65 4.02
C TYR A 212 -14.43 -8.81 4.51
N ASP A 213 -14.34 -9.95 3.82
CA ASP A 213 -15.18 -11.12 4.10
C ASP A 213 -14.82 -11.75 5.46
N LYS A 214 -15.67 -11.46 6.45
CA LYS A 214 -15.57 -11.98 7.81
C LYS A 214 -15.65 -13.51 7.89
N GLN A 215 -16.45 -14.17 7.05
CA GLN A 215 -16.57 -15.64 7.06
C GLN A 215 -15.28 -16.28 6.55
N LYS A 216 -14.70 -15.72 5.50
CA LYS A 216 -13.41 -16.17 4.98
C LYS A 216 -12.29 -15.99 6.00
N ALA A 217 -12.26 -14.86 6.70
CA ALA A 217 -11.30 -14.63 7.77
C ALA A 217 -11.45 -15.64 8.92
N MET A 218 -12.69 -15.93 9.33
CA MET A 218 -12.99 -16.97 10.32
C MET A 218 -12.53 -18.36 9.88
N GLN A 219 -12.76 -18.73 8.61
CA GLN A 219 -12.33 -20.02 8.09
C GLN A 219 -10.80 -20.17 8.14
N VAL A 220 -10.07 -19.13 7.71
CA VAL A 220 -8.60 -19.14 7.77
C VAL A 220 -8.10 -19.30 9.21
N LEU A 221 -8.78 -18.67 10.19
CA LEU A 221 -8.43 -18.84 11.60
C LEU A 221 -8.74 -20.24 12.11
N LEU A 222 -9.91 -20.82 11.78
CA LEU A 222 -10.27 -22.19 12.17
C LEU A 222 -9.30 -23.24 11.62
N ASP A 223 -8.83 -23.07 10.38
CA ASP A 223 -7.89 -24.00 9.75
C ASP A 223 -6.48 -23.95 10.37
N ARG A 224 -6.15 -22.86 11.08
CA ARG A 224 -4.80 -22.58 11.60
C ARG A 224 -4.70 -22.67 13.11
N LEU A 225 -5.79 -22.46 13.82
CA LEU A 225 -5.85 -22.54 15.28
C LEU A 225 -6.14 -23.98 15.72
N PRO A 226 -5.62 -24.41 16.88
CA PRO A 226 -5.95 -25.72 17.41
C PRO A 226 -7.46 -25.84 17.62
N GLU A 227 -8.01 -27.02 17.34
CA GLU A 227 -9.44 -27.28 17.56
C GLU A 227 -9.84 -26.90 18.99
N ALA A 228 -10.92 -26.13 19.10
CA ALA A 228 -11.49 -25.81 20.38
C ALA A 228 -11.88 -27.12 21.08
N LYS A 229 -11.28 -27.40 22.23
CA LYS A 229 -11.67 -28.52 23.09
C LYS A 229 -13.03 -28.21 23.71
N LEU A 230 -14.10 -28.49 22.98
CA LEU A 230 -15.46 -28.42 23.50
C LEU A 230 -15.66 -29.53 24.52
N THR A 231 -16.13 -29.16 25.71
CA THR A 231 -16.62 -30.12 26.71
C THR A 231 -17.85 -30.86 26.18
N SER A 232 -18.16 -32.04 26.72
CA SER A 232 -19.35 -32.82 26.37
C SER A 232 -20.64 -32.00 26.50
N GLU A 233 -20.78 -31.24 27.58
CA GLU A 233 -21.93 -30.36 27.81
C GLU A 233 -22.07 -29.27 26.74
N GLN A 234 -20.97 -28.68 26.28
CA GLN A 234 -21.00 -27.66 25.22
C GLN A 234 -21.40 -28.26 23.86
N LYS A 235 -20.97 -29.49 23.57
CA LYS A 235 -21.37 -30.20 22.34
C LYS A 235 -22.87 -30.50 22.34
N ASP A 236 -23.38 -31.00 23.46
CA ASP A 236 -24.80 -31.33 23.62
C ASP A 236 -25.68 -30.07 23.56
N SER A 237 -25.26 -28.99 24.23
CA SER A 237 -25.96 -27.70 24.15
C SER A 237 -26.01 -27.15 22.72
N PHE A 238 -24.91 -27.26 21.97
CA PHE A 238 -24.86 -26.79 20.58
C PHE A 238 -25.74 -27.65 19.65
N LEU A 239 -25.68 -28.97 19.79
CA LEU A 239 -26.55 -29.90 19.06
C LEU A 239 -28.04 -29.63 19.34
N ASN A 240 -28.40 -29.42 20.60
CA ASN A 240 -29.77 -29.09 20.99
C ASN A 240 -30.25 -27.76 20.38
N ALA A 241 -29.38 -26.75 20.33
CA ALA A 241 -29.69 -25.47 19.69
C ALA A 241 -29.92 -25.62 18.17
N ILE A 242 -29.11 -26.42 17.48
CA ILE A 242 -29.31 -26.72 16.05
C ILE A 242 -30.65 -27.44 15.82
N ILE A 243 -30.96 -28.45 16.65
CA ILE A 243 -32.22 -29.20 16.55
C ILE A 243 -33.42 -28.28 16.77
N ALA A 244 -33.36 -27.39 17.75
CA ALA A 244 -34.42 -26.42 18.02
C ALA A 244 -34.62 -25.45 16.85
N ALA A 245 -33.54 -24.92 16.27
CA ALA A 245 -33.59 -24.02 15.12
C ALA A 245 -34.18 -24.71 13.88
N LYS A 246 -33.89 -26.00 13.67
CA LYS A 246 -34.47 -26.79 12.57
C LYS A 246 -35.98 -27.03 12.77
N LYS A 247 -36.41 -27.37 13.98
CA LYS A 247 -37.83 -27.57 14.32
C LYS A 247 -38.68 -26.30 14.22
N GLY A 248 -38.09 -25.13 14.46
CA GLY A 248 -38.76 -23.84 14.28
C GLY A 248 -39.10 -23.53 12.82
N LYS A 249 -38.30 -24.01 11.87
CA LYS A 249 -38.50 -23.79 10.43
C LYS A 249 -39.48 -24.77 9.77
N GLU A 250 -39.89 -25.82 10.45
CA GLU A 250 -40.90 -26.78 9.94
C GLU A 250 -42.34 -26.42 10.37
N LYS A 251 -42.51 -25.33 11.12
CA LYS A 251 -43.81 -24.85 11.64
C LYS A 251 -44.30 -23.54 11.04
N GLU A 252 -43.57 -22.98 10.07
CA GLU A 252 -44.01 -21.90 9.17
C GLU A 252 -44.27 -22.46 7.78
#